data_AF-A0A921H5K7-F1
#
_entry.id   AF-A0A921H5K7-F1
#
_cell.length_a   1.000
_cell.length_b   1.000
_cell.length_c   1.000
_cell.angle_alpha   90.00
_cell.angle_beta   90.00
_cell.angle_gamma   90.00
#
_symmetry.space_group_name_H-M   'P 1'
#
loop_
_entity.id
_entity.type
_entity.pdbx_description
1 polymer ?
#
loop_
_entity_poly.entity_id
_entity_poly.type
_entity_poly.pdbx_seq_one_letter_code
_entity_poly.pdbx_strand_id
1 'polypeptide(L)'
;IIFMALVALFILLYWQFSDNYMIVTLSLIAIGFFIYGPVMLIGVQALDLAPKNAAGTSAGLTGFFGYFFGTAILANVVMGYVAESSFGWDGTFVLLLVACALSIVFVGFTYKEEQYLVQNRK
;
A
#
# COMPACT_ATOMS: atom_id res chain seq x y z
N ILE A 1 2.19 8.79 -3.72
CA ILE A 1 1.26 9.63 -2.92
C ILE A 1 -0.12 9.72 -3.57
N ILE A 2 -0.25 10.28 -4.79
CA ILE A 2 -1.56 10.45 -5.46
C ILE A 2 -2.34 9.13 -5.59
N PHE A 3 -1.69 8.06 -6.06
CA PHE A 3 -2.31 6.73 -6.16
C PHE A 3 -2.84 6.21 -4.82
N MET A 4 -2.05 6.33 -3.74
CA MET A 4 -2.47 5.89 -2.40
C MET A 4 -3.60 6.75 -1.81
N ALA A 5 -3.62 8.06 -2.11
CA ALA A 5 -4.72 8.94 -1.71
C ALA A 5 -6.03 8.58 -2.43
N LEU A 6 -5.96 8.25 -3.72
CA LEU A 6 -7.11 7.76 -4.48
C LEU A 6 -7.62 6.42 -3.92
N VAL A 7 -6.72 5.48 -3.63
CA VAL A 7 -7.10 4.20 -3.00
C VAL A 7 -7.84 4.44 -1.67
N ALA A 8 -7.31 5.32 -0.80
CA ALA A 8 -7.98 5.66 0.46
C ALA A 8 -9.39 6.26 0.25
N LEU A 9 -9.55 7.12 -0.76
CA LEU A 9 -10.85 7.70 -1.13
C LEU A 9 -11.83 6.62 -1.60
N PHE A 10 -11.41 5.68 -2.45
CA PHE A 10 -12.28 4.60 -2.91
C PHE A 10 -12.61 3.60 -1.79
N ILE A 11 -11.71 3.38 -0.82
CA ILE A 11 -12.02 2.59 0.39
C ILE A 11 -13.09 3.29 1.23
N LEU A 12 -13.01 4.61 1.39
CA LEU A 12 -14.06 5.39 2.09
C LEU A 12 -15.40 5.33 1.36
N LEU A 13 -15.40 5.43 0.03
CA LEU A 13 -16.62 5.29 -0.78
C LEU A 13 -17.22 3.89 -0.65
N TYR A 14 -16.39 2.85 -0.67
CA TYR A 14 -16.83 1.49 -0.45
C TYR A 14 -17.49 1.32 0.94
N TRP A 15 -16.87 1.89 1.97
CA TRP A 15 -17.39 1.80 3.34
C TRP A 15 -18.71 2.54 3.52
N GLN A 16 -18.81 3.78 3.02
CA GLN A 16 -20.00 4.61 3.20
C GLN A 16 -21.19 4.20 2.30
N PHE A 17 -20.92 3.58 1.15
CA PHE A 17 -21.93 3.21 0.15
C PHE A 17 -22.01 1.70 -0.08
N SER A 18 -21.79 0.91 0.97
CA SER A 18 -21.83 -0.56 0.90
C SER A 18 -23.18 -1.12 0.42
N ASP A 19 -24.25 -0.31 0.45
CA ASP A 19 -25.59 -0.69 -0.01
C ASP A 19 -25.77 -0.59 -1.53
N ASN A 20 -24.94 0.19 -2.23
CA ASN A 20 -25.08 0.41 -3.66
C ASN A 20 -24.09 -0.44 -4.47
N TYR A 21 -24.61 -1.48 -5.12
CA TYR A 21 -23.84 -2.42 -5.91
C TYR A 21 -22.96 -1.78 -7.00
N MET A 22 -23.45 -0.70 -7.64
CA MET A 22 -22.67 -0.01 -8.69
C MET A 22 -21.44 0.70 -8.10
N ILE A 23 -21.61 1.37 -6.95
CA ILE A 23 -20.52 2.12 -6.30
C ILE A 23 -19.51 1.15 -5.71
N VAL A 24 -19.97 0.05 -5.11
CA VAL A 24 -19.12 -1.03 -4.59
C VAL A 24 -18.26 -1.63 -5.70
N THR A 25 -18.87 -2.00 -6.83
CA THR A 25 -18.16 -2.60 -7.96
C THR A 25 -17.14 -1.64 -8.56
N LEU A 26 -17.52 -0.37 -8.76
CA LEU A 26 -16.62 0.64 -9.27
C LEU A 26 -15.43 0.88 -8.32
N SER A 27 -15.70 0.92 -7.01
CA SER A 27 -14.67 1.12 -5.98
C SER A 27 -13.68 -0.04 -5.96
N LEU A 28 -14.15 -1.28 -6.06
CA LEU A 28 -13.29 -2.48 -6.15
C LEU A 28 -12.39 -2.45 -7.39
N ILE A 29 -12.93 -2.09 -8.55
CA ILE A 29 -12.15 -1.95 -9.79
C ILE A 29 -11.09 -0.85 -9.62
N ALA A 30 -11.47 0.30 -9.08
CA ALA A 30 -10.56 1.41 -8.86
C ALA A 30 -9.45 1.06 -7.87
N ILE A 31 -9.76 0.46 -6.73
CA ILE A 31 -8.77 0.03 -5.73
C ILE A 31 -7.76 -0.93 -6.36
N GLY A 32 -8.24 -1.94 -7.11
CA GLY A 32 -7.37 -2.91 -7.78
C GLY A 32 -6.45 -2.28 -8.84
N PHE A 33 -6.96 -1.31 -9.60
CA PHE A 33 -6.15 -0.60 -10.59
C PHE A 33 -5.10 0.30 -9.94
N PHE A 34 -5.49 1.10 -8.94
CA PHE A 34 -4.61 2.10 -8.35
C PHE A 34 -3.58 1.55 -7.38
N ILE A 35 -3.80 0.36 -6.78
CA ILE A 35 -2.81 -0.26 -5.88
C ILE A 35 -1.60 -0.83 -6.62
N TYR A 36 -1.76 -1.23 -7.89
CA TYR A 36 -0.67 -1.83 -8.66
C TYR A 36 0.47 -0.85 -8.96
N GLY A 37 0.13 0.42 -9.21
CA GLY A 37 1.11 1.49 -9.46
C GLY A 37 2.20 1.61 -8.38
N PRO A 38 1.84 1.90 -7.12
CA PRO A 38 2.82 2.02 -6.04
C PRO A 38 3.56 0.71 -5.75
N VAL A 39 2.89 -0.45 -5.83
CA VAL A 39 3.52 -1.75 -5.57
C VAL A 39 4.65 -2.02 -6.57
N MET A 40 4.45 -1.72 -7.86
CA MET A 40 5.48 -1.85 -8.88
C MET A 40 6.63 -0.86 -8.67
N LEU A 41 6.32 0.40 -8.37
CA LEU A 41 7.33 1.46 -8.22
C LEU A 41 8.31 1.19 -7.07
N ILE A 42 7.83 0.61 -5.95
CA ILE A 42 8.69 0.25 -4.81
C ILE A 42 9.76 -0.78 -5.22
N GLY A 43 9.39 -1.77 -6.04
CA GLY A 43 10.34 -2.77 -6.53
C GLY A 43 11.41 -2.16 -7.44
N VAL A 44 11.04 -1.22 -8.31
CA VAL A 44 11.98 -0.50 -9.18
C VAL A 44 12.92 0.39 -8.35
N GLN A 45 12.40 1.10 -7.36
CA GLN A 45 13.22 1.93 -6.46
C GLN A 45 14.26 1.10 -5.70
N ALA A 46 13.87 -0.07 -5.20
CA ALA A 46 14.80 -0.99 -4.52
C ALA A 46 15.92 -1.50 -5.45
N LEU A 47 15.62 -1.68 -6.74
CA LEU A 47 16.61 -2.05 -7.75
C LEU A 47 17.59 -0.90 -8.04
N ASP A 48 17.08 0.31 -8.19
CA ASP A 48 17.88 1.50 -8.56
C ASP A 48 18.81 1.98 -7.43
N LEU A 49 18.43 1.73 -6.17
CA LEU A 49 19.24 2.06 -4.99
C LEU A 49 20.36 1.04 -4.72
N ALA A 50 20.25 -0.19 -5.24
CA ALA A 50 21.18 -1.27 -4.96
C ALA A 50 22.29 -1.39 -6.02
N PRO A 51 23.51 -1.84 -5.64
CA PRO A 51 24.56 -2.10 -6.61
C PRO A 51 24.15 -3.22 -7.57
N LYS A 52 24.63 -3.15 -8.83
CA LYS A 52 24.23 -4.04 -9.95
C LYS A 52 24.34 -5.54 -9.62
N ASN A 53 25.29 -5.92 -8.76
CA ASN A 53 25.52 -7.30 -8.34
C ASN A 53 24.53 -7.80 -7.26
N ALA A 54 23.84 -6.89 -6.57
CA ALA A 54 22.89 -7.20 -5.48
C ALA A 54 21.48 -6.65 -5.73
N ALA A 55 21.21 -6.10 -6.93
CA ALA A 55 19.92 -5.56 -7.30
C ALA A 55 18.81 -6.62 -7.16
N GLY A 56 19.04 -7.82 -7.70
CA GLY A 56 18.08 -8.93 -7.58
C GLY A 56 17.78 -9.34 -6.14
N THR A 57 18.80 -9.36 -5.27
CA THR A 57 18.62 -9.66 -3.84
C THR A 57 17.86 -8.56 -3.11
N SER A 58 18.11 -7.29 -3.45
CA SER A 58 17.46 -6.14 -2.82
C SER A 58 15.97 -6.09 -3.18
N ALA A 59 15.64 -6.30 -4.45
CA ALA A 59 14.26 -6.42 -4.91
C ALA A 59 13.55 -7.63 -4.28
N GLY A 60 14.23 -8.79 -4.23
CA GLY A 60 13.73 -10.00 -3.60
C GLY A 60 13.45 -9.82 -2.11
N LEU A 61 14.33 -9.10 -1.39
CA LEU A 61 14.14 -8.78 0.01
C LEU A 61 12.92 -7.87 0.22
N THR A 62 12.77 -6.79 -0.55
CA THR A 62 11.59 -5.92 -0.47
C THR A 62 10.28 -6.68 -0.77
N GLY A 63 10.31 -7.57 -1.76
CA GLY A 63 9.17 -8.43 -2.07
C GLY A 63 8.86 -9.42 -0.94
N PHE A 64 9.89 -10.02 -0.34
CA PHE A 64 9.74 -10.92 0.81
C PHE A 64 9.09 -10.20 1.99
N PHE A 65 9.59 -9.03 2.39
CA PHE A 65 8.99 -8.29 3.50
C PHE A 65 7.56 -7.83 3.19
N GLY A 66 7.30 -7.37 1.96
CA GLY A 66 5.96 -6.99 1.52
C GLY A 66 4.97 -8.16 1.58
N TYR A 67 5.38 -9.36 1.16
CA TYR A 67 4.49 -10.51 1.11
C TYR A 67 4.38 -11.25 2.45
N PHE A 68 5.51 -11.51 3.11
CA PHE A 68 5.52 -12.25 4.36
C PHE A 68 4.88 -11.43 5.49
N PHE A 69 5.35 -10.19 5.73
CA PHE A 69 4.77 -9.37 6.78
C PHE A 69 3.44 -8.76 6.32
N GLY A 70 3.38 -8.19 5.11
CA GLY A 70 2.19 -7.51 4.63
C GLY A 70 1.00 -8.47 4.42
N THR A 71 1.15 -9.50 3.58
CA THR A 71 0.03 -10.41 3.32
C THR A 71 -0.13 -11.50 4.38
N ALA A 72 0.91 -12.24 4.74
CA ALA A 72 0.71 -13.43 5.59
C ALA A 72 0.36 -13.04 7.03
N ILE A 73 0.99 -12.01 7.58
CA ILE A 73 0.75 -11.59 8.98
C ILE A 73 -0.32 -10.51 9.04
N LEU A 74 -0.11 -9.35 8.41
CA LEU A 74 -1.02 -8.21 8.57
C LEU A 74 -2.37 -8.44 7.87
N ALA A 75 -2.37 -8.85 6.59
CA ALA A 75 -3.62 -8.96 5.85
C ALA A 75 -4.48 -10.18 6.26
N ASN A 76 -3.86 -11.31 6.61
CA ASN A 76 -4.63 -12.50 6.98
C ASN A 76 -4.87 -12.60 8.49
N VAL A 77 -3.83 -12.53 9.31
CA VAL A 77 -3.96 -12.75 10.77
C VAL A 77 -4.55 -11.52 11.44
N VAL A 78 -4.01 -10.32 11.19
CA VAL A 78 -4.47 -9.10 11.87
C VAL A 78 -5.87 -8.69 11.39
N MET A 79 -6.16 -8.70 10.08
CA MET A 79 -7.52 -8.39 9.63
C MET A 79 -8.54 -9.43 10.10
N GLY A 80 -8.19 -10.72 10.10
CA GLY A 80 -9.07 -11.77 10.64
C GLY A 80 -9.39 -11.55 12.11
N TYR A 81 -8.37 -11.26 12.92
CA TYR A 81 -8.55 -10.98 14.34
C TYR A 81 -9.37 -9.71 14.61
N VAL A 82 -9.16 -8.63 13.83
CA VAL A 82 -9.91 -7.38 13.97
C VAL A 82 -11.36 -7.54 13.53
N ALA A 83 -11.62 -8.30 12.47
CA ALA A 83 -12.96 -8.58 11.98
C ALA A 83 -13.77 -9.45 12.95
N GLU A 84 -13.12 -10.40 13.64
CA GLU A 84 -13.76 -11.24 14.68
C GLU A 84 -13.91 -10.52 16.03
N SER A 85 -13.06 -9.52 16.31
CA SER A 85 -13.14 -8.71 17.53
C SER A 85 -14.39 -7.80 17.52
N SER A 86 -14.72 -7.23 18.68
CA SER A 86 -15.88 -6.34 18.89
C SER A 86 -15.92 -5.08 17.99
N PHE A 87 -14.86 -4.81 17.23
CA PHE A 87 -14.76 -3.73 16.26
C PHE A 87 -15.42 -4.05 14.90
N GLY A 88 -15.68 -5.33 14.60
CA GLY A 88 -16.39 -5.77 13.40
C GLY A 88 -15.74 -5.30 12.08
N TRP A 89 -16.56 -5.24 11.03
CA TRP A 89 -16.12 -4.84 9.69
C TRP A 89 -15.68 -3.37 9.60
N ASP A 90 -16.27 -2.49 10.39
CA ASP A 90 -15.90 -1.08 10.47
C ASP A 90 -14.45 -0.91 10.94
N GLY A 91 -14.02 -1.71 11.92
CA GLY A 91 -12.63 -1.74 12.38
C GLY A 91 -11.65 -2.14 11.28
N THR A 92 -12.03 -3.08 10.42
CA THR A 92 -11.21 -3.50 9.27
C THR A 92 -11.03 -2.37 8.26
N PHE A 93 -12.07 -1.60 7.94
CA PHE A 93 -11.95 -0.44 7.05
C PHE A 93 -11.10 0.67 7.66
N VAL A 94 -11.27 0.96 8.95
CA VAL A 94 -10.42 1.92 9.66
C VAL A 94 -8.95 1.51 9.61
N LEU A 95 -8.65 0.22 9.83
CA LEU A 95 -7.28 -0.30 9.75
C LEU A 95 -6.69 -0.13 8.34
N LEU A 96 -7.46 -0.40 7.29
CA LEU A 96 -7.03 -0.18 5.89
C LEU A 96 -6.72 1.29 5.60
N LEU A 97 -7.53 2.23 6.13
CA LEU A 97 -7.29 3.66 5.97
C LEU A 97 -6.04 4.12 6.72
N VAL A 98 -5.82 3.63 7.95
CA VAL A 98 -4.59 3.89 8.71
C VAL A 98 -3.37 3.35 7.96
N ALA A 99 -3.46 2.16 7.35
CA ALA A 99 -2.39 1.61 6.54
C ALA A 99 -2.10 2.47 5.29
N CYS A 100 -3.13 2.99 4.62
CA CYS A 100 -2.96 3.93 3.51
C CYS A 100 -2.28 5.23 3.96
N ALA A 101 -2.69 5.79 5.10
CA ALA A 101 -2.10 6.99 5.67
C ALA A 101 -0.61 6.77 6.02
N LEU A 102 -0.29 5.66 6.70
CA LEU A 102 1.10 5.26 7.00
C LEU A 102 1.92 5.11 5.72
N SER A 103 1.38 4.47 4.68
CA SER A 103 2.06 4.35 3.38
C SER A 103 2.33 5.71 2.75
N ILE A 104 1.37 6.64 2.79
CA ILE A 104 1.58 8.01 2.30
C ILE A 104 2.69 8.71 3.08
N VAL A 105 2.73 8.56 4.40
CA VAL A 105 3.76 9.15 5.26
C VAL A 105 5.14 8.58 4.93
N PHE A 106 5.27 7.25 4.83
CA PHE A 106 6.55 6.61 4.50
C PHE A 106 7.04 6.98 3.10
N VAL A 107 6.17 6.93 2.09
CA VAL A 107 6.52 7.38 0.72
C VAL A 107 6.87 8.87 0.72
N GLY A 108 6.20 9.69 1.53
CA GLY A 108 6.51 11.11 1.68
C GLY A 108 7.91 11.37 2.25
N PHE A 109 8.35 10.55 3.22
CA PHE A 109 9.73 10.61 3.72
C PHE A 109 10.73 10.14 2.65
N THR A 110 10.49 8.98 2.02
CA THR A 110 11.38 8.45 0.97
C THR A 110 11.51 9.39 -0.21
N TYR A 111 10.45 10.11 -0.59
CA TYR A 111 10.49 11.08 -1.69
C TYR A 111 11.50 12.21 -1.45
N LYS A 112 11.66 12.68 -0.21
CA LYS A 112 12.67 13.71 0.11
C LYS A 112 14.09 13.18 -0.10
N GLU A 113 14.35 11.95 0.30
CA GLU A 113 15.64 11.28 0.12
C GLU A 113 15.93 11.01 -1.36
N GLU A 114 14.93 10.57 -2.13
CA GLU A 114 15.05 10.31 -3.57
C GLU A 114 15.39 11.60 -4.34
N GLN A 115 14.73 12.72 -4.02
CA GLN A 115 15.04 14.03 -4.60
C GLN A 115 16.46 14.50 -4.25
N TYR A 116 16.91 14.25 -3.01
CA TYR A 116 18.27 14.56 -2.57
C TYR A 116 19.34 13.75 -3.33
N LEU A 117 19.10 12.44 -3.51
CA LEU A 117 20.01 11.56 -4.26
C LEU A 117 20.06 11.92 -5.75
N VAL A 118 18.94 12.33 -6.36
CA VAL A 118 18.90 12.81 -7.74
C VAL A 118 19.62 14.15 -7.90
N GLN A 119 19.48 15.07 -6.94
CA GLN A 119 20.20 16.35 -6.96
C GLN A 119 21.71 16.20 -6.76
N ASN A 120 22.14 15.29 -5.90
CA ASN A 120 23.56 15.02 -5.64
C ASN A 120 24.21 14.03 -6.61
N ARG A 121 23.48 13.55 -7.63
CA ARG A 121 24.04 12.76 -8.75
C ARG A 121 24.61 13.63 -9.87
N LYS A 122 24.68 14.96 -9.68
CA LYS A 122 25.41 15.90 -10.54
C LYS A 122 26.82 16.12 -10.00
#